data_AF-A0A0C9M2M4-F1
#
_entry.id   AF-A0A0C9M2M4-F1
#
_cell.length_a   1.000
_cell.length_b   1.000
_cell.length_c   1.000
_cell.angle_alpha   90.00
_cell.angle_beta   90.00
_cell.angle_gamma   90.00
#
_symmetry.space_group_name_H-M   'P 1'
#
loop_
_entity.id
_entity.type
_entity.pdbx_description
1 polymer ?
#
loop_
_entity_poly.entity_id
_entity_poly.type
_entity_poly.pdbx_seq_one_letter_code
_entity_poly.pdbx_strand_id
1 'polypeptide(L)'
;MSLTSLPVASMVLPTALPTHGSIYASNLAAFQRENATFIFTPDVFTLDPLLGGFTTDALYIYAETIRLAGAYSYPGKTIGLYCDTLDLNGNVTVDVSGTHGNNGVPAAAAASGGGKQATDGAPGQDGGTIELFVQNGVERQLQSIEMLANGGNGGNGGDVEDDTALRLGRGGRGGDGATDIKAGSIIVQYGSTASRLGVMLVKAMAGD
;
A
#
# COMPACT_ATOMS: atom_id res chain seq x y z
N MET A 1 -33.92 -2.55 32.11
CA MET A 1 -33.62 -3.57 31.10
C MET A 1 -32.21 -3.30 30.62
N SER A 2 -31.29 -4.23 30.89
CA SER A 2 -29.88 -4.11 30.52
C SER A 2 -29.72 -4.54 29.07
N LEU A 3 -29.34 -3.63 28.18
CA LEU A 3 -28.91 -3.94 26.83
C LEU A 3 -27.52 -4.59 26.92
N THR A 4 -27.48 -5.92 26.93
CA THR A 4 -26.24 -6.68 26.78
C THR A 4 -25.70 -6.41 25.38
N SER A 5 -24.53 -5.78 25.29
CA SER A 5 -23.79 -5.59 24.05
C SER A 5 -23.56 -6.94 23.37
N LEU A 6 -24.07 -7.09 22.15
CA LEU A 6 -23.72 -8.23 21.30
C LEU A 6 -22.21 -8.18 21.01
N PRO A 7 -21.51 -9.32 20.98
CA PRO A 7 -20.10 -9.36 20.62
C PRO A 7 -19.95 -8.87 19.17
N VAL A 8 -19.11 -7.88 18.96
CA VAL A 8 -18.65 -7.47 17.62
C VAL A 8 -17.89 -8.67 17.06
N ALA A 9 -18.48 -9.38 16.12
CA ALA A 9 -17.79 -10.46 15.43
C ALA A 9 -16.64 -9.84 14.63
N SER A 10 -15.42 -9.96 15.13
CA SER A 10 -14.20 -9.69 14.36
C SER A 10 -14.14 -10.73 13.24
N MET A 11 -14.53 -10.35 12.03
CA MET A 11 -14.59 -11.25 10.90
C MET A 11 -13.25 -11.26 10.17
N VAL A 12 -12.47 -12.32 10.39
CA VAL A 12 -11.16 -12.54 9.74
C VAL A 12 -11.41 -13.13 8.36
N LEU A 13 -10.93 -12.45 7.30
CA LEU A 13 -10.90 -13.04 5.96
C LEU A 13 -9.97 -14.26 5.95
N PRO A 14 -10.33 -15.34 5.25
CA PRO A 14 -9.38 -16.42 5.06
C PRO A 14 -8.13 -15.93 4.35
N THR A 15 -7.00 -16.53 4.70
CA THR A 15 -5.64 -16.15 4.27
C THR A 15 -5.42 -16.19 2.76
N ALA A 16 -6.34 -16.79 2.00
CA ALA A 16 -6.40 -16.67 0.55
C ALA A 16 -7.87 -16.73 0.09
N LEU A 17 -8.30 -15.72 -0.67
CA LEU A 17 -9.50 -15.81 -1.50
C LEU A 17 -9.20 -16.76 -2.67
N PRO A 18 -10.15 -17.63 -3.06
CA PRO A 18 -9.93 -18.48 -4.23
C PRO A 18 -9.77 -17.57 -5.45
N THR A 19 -8.77 -17.86 -6.29
CA THR A 19 -8.38 -17.06 -7.47
C THR A 19 -9.51 -16.85 -8.49
N HIS A 20 -10.60 -17.62 -8.36
CA HIS A 20 -11.86 -17.47 -9.10
C HIS A 20 -13.08 -17.82 -8.24
N GLY A 21 -13.07 -17.48 -6.95
CA GLY A 21 -14.14 -17.86 -6.02
C GLY A 21 -14.71 -16.68 -5.25
N SER A 22 -15.97 -16.86 -4.87
CA SER A 22 -16.66 -15.98 -3.94
C SER A 22 -16.72 -16.64 -2.58
N ILE A 23 -16.50 -15.84 -1.53
CA ILE A 23 -16.79 -16.24 -0.16
C ILE A 23 -18.06 -15.51 0.25
N TYR A 24 -19.09 -16.29 0.53
CA TYR A 24 -20.33 -15.80 1.10
C TYR A 24 -20.42 -16.31 2.54
N ALA A 25 -20.25 -15.40 3.50
CA ALA A 25 -20.77 -15.59 4.84
C ALA A 25 -22.09 -14.84 4.96
N SER A 26 -22.87 -15.08 6.02
CA SER A 26 -24.22 -14.51 6.17
C SER A 26 -24.29 -13.01 5.90
N ASN A 27 -23.24 -12.24 6.25
CA ASN A 27 -23.15 -10.80 6.06
C ASN A 27 -21.83 -10.34 5.39
N LEU A 28 -21.21 -11.20 4.58
CA LEU A 28 -20.01 -10.82 3.83
C LEU A 28 -20.05 -11.47 2.46
N ALA A 29 -19.85 -10.66 1.42
CA ALA A 29 -19.49 -11.13 0.10
C ALA A 29 -18.08 -10.64 -0.22
N ALA A 30 -17.16 -11.56 -0.44
CA ALA A 30 -15.85 -11.25 -0.98
C ALA A 30 -15.64 -12.02 -2.28
N PHE A 31 -15.13 -11.37 -3.32
CA PHE A 31 -14.79 -12.03 -4.57
C PHE A 31 -13.63 -11.33 -5.26
N GLN A 32 -12.98 -12.05 -6.16
CA GLN A 32 -11.93 -11.53 -7.02
C GLN A 32 -12.44 -11.47 -8.46
N ARG A 33 -12.16 -10.35 -9.13
CA ARG A 33 -12.40 -10.21 -10.56
C ARG A 33 -11.17 -9.56 -11.17
N GLU A 34 -10.64 -10.19 -12.20
CA GLU A 34 -9.41 -9.75 -12.86
C GLU A 34 -8.29 -9.59 -11.82
N ASN A 35 -7.80 -8.38 -11.63
CA ASN A 35 -6.72 -8.06 -10.71
C ASN A 35 -7.18 -7.21 -9.53
N ALA A 36 -8.44 -7.38 -9.13
CA ALA A 36 -9.06 -6.66 -8.01
C ALA A 36 -9.79 -7.61 -7.07
N THR A 37 -9.66 -7.35 -5.77
CA THR A 37 -10.43 -7.98 -4.70
C THR A 37 -11.51 -7.00 -4.26
N PHE A 38 -12.74 -7.49 -4.15
CA PHE A 38 -13.87 -6.72 -3.64
C PHE A 38 -14.42 -7.37 -2.38
N ILE A 39 -14.72 -6.56 -1.37
CA ILE A 39 -15.34 -6.97 -0.12
C ILE A 39 -16.57 -6.10 0.12
N PHE A 40 -17.70 -6.73 0.39
CA PHE A 40 -18.96 -6.10 0.74
C PHE A 40 -19.46 -6.67 2.06
N THR A 41 -19.79 -5.79 2.99
CA THR A 41 -20.48 -6.18 4.23
C THR A 41 -21.43 -5.07 4.66
N PRO A 42 -22.64 -5.39 5.15
CA PRO A 42 -23.48 -4.39 5.79
C PRO A 42 -23.05 -4.11 7.24
N ASP A 43 -22.02 -4.78 7.76
CA ASP A 43 -21.62 -4.64 9.16
C ASP A 43 -20.30 -3.84 9.30
N VAL A 44 -19.69 -3.94 10.50
CA VAL A 44 -18.36 -3.41 10.78
C VAL A 44 -17.30 -4.30 10.12
N PHE A 45 -16.51 -3.72 9.23
CA PHE A 45 -15.29 -4.32 8.71
C PHE A 45 -14.07 -3.78 9.49
N THR A 46 -13.27 -4.68 10.07
CA THR A 46 -11.98 -4.30 10.68
C THR A 46 -10.86 -4.69 9.74
N LEU A 47 -10.11 -3.70 9.25
CA LEU A 47 -8.92 -3.98 8.45
C LEU A 47 -7.85 -4.52 9.40
N ASP A 48 -7.50 -5.79 9.26
CA ASP A 48 -6.39 -6.40 9.99
C ASP A 48 -5.06 -6.02 9.30
N PRO A 49 -4.06 -5.46 10.00
CA PRO A 49 -2.72 -5.24 9.46
C PRO A 49 -2.09 -6.52 8.87
N LEU A 50 -2.54 -7.70 9.32
CA LEU A 50 -2.15 -9.02 8.82
C LEU A 50 -2.97 -9.48 7.60
N LEU A 51 -3.82 -8.63 7.00
CA LEU A 51 -4.42 -8.84 5.68
C LEU A 51 -3.38 -8.83 4.53
N GLY A 52 -2.16 -9.31 4.78
CA GLY A 52 -1.13 -9.64 3.79
C GLY A 52 -1.52 -10.80 2.86
N GLY A 53 -2.82 -10.99 2.62
CA GLY A 53 -3.42 -12.14 1.93
C GLY A 53 -4.19 -11.79 0.66
N PHE A 54 -4.24 -10.53 0.21
CA PHE A 54 -4.76 -10.23 -1.12
C PHE A 54 -3.62 -10.14 -2.14
N THR A 55 -3.65 -11.04 -3.12
CA THR A 55 -2.65 -11.16 -4.18
C THR A 55 -2.92 -10.23 -5.35
N THR A 56 -4.08 -9.56 -5.37
CA THR A 56 -4.50 -8.65 -6.43
C THR A 56 -3.85 -7.28 -6.31
N ASP A 57 -3.84 -6.51 -7.38
CA ASP A 57 -3.29 -5.14 -7.38
C ASP A 57 -4.23 -4.11 -6.76
N ALA A 58 -5.54 -4.40 -6.73
CA ALA A 58 -6.52 -3.57 -6.07
C ALA A 58 -7.31 -4.31 -4.98
N LEU A 59 -7.68 -3.59 -3.94
CA LEU A 59 -8.60 -3.99 -2.88
C LEU A 59 -9.66 -2.91 -2.71
N TYR A 60 -10.94 -3.27 -2.83
CA TYR A 60 -12.07 -2.37 -2.60
C TYR A 60 -12.96 -2.93 -1.49
N ILE A 61 -13.15 -2.15 -0.43
CA ILE A 61 -13.95 -2.50 0.74
C ILE A 61 -15.16 -1.57 0.81
N TYR A 62 -16.35 -2.16 0.79
CA TYR A 62 -17.63 -1.49 1.00
C TYR A 62 -18.23 -2.00 2.30
N ALA A 63 -18.38 -1.13 3.29
CA ALA A 63 -18.89 -1.50 4.61
C ALA A 63 -19.73 -0.38 5.25
N GLU A 64 -20.67 -0.69 6.15
CA GLU A 64 -21.32 0.37 6.95
C GLU A 64 -20.29 1.10 7.81
N THR A 65 -19.44 0.34 8.51
CA THR A 65 -18.35 0.91 9.30
C THR A 65 -17.02 0.26 8.93
N ILE A 66 -16.01 1.05 8.64
CA ILE A 66 -14.63 0.57 8.52
C ILE A 66 -13.86 0.98 9.78
N ARG A 67 -13.28 0.01 10.47
CA ARG A 67 -12.40 0.22 11.62
C ARG A 67 -10.95 0.00 11.22
N LEU A 68 -10.12 1.01 11.47
CA LEU A 68 -8.67 0.98 11.24
C LEU A 68 -7.91 1.16 12.54
N ALA A 69 -6.84 0.40 12.72
CA ALA A 69 -5.95 0.49 13.87
C ALA A 69 -4.52 0.11 13.46
N GLY A 70 -3.57 1.04 13.61
CA GLY A 70 -2.16 0.82 13.32
C GLY A 70 -1.76 1.16 11.88
N ALA A 71 -0.70 0.51 11.40
CA ALA A 71 -0.09 0.80 10.11
C ALA A 71 -0.33 -0.32 9.09
N TYR A 72 -0.69 0.07 7.88
CA TYR A 72 -0.98 -0.80 6.75
C TYR A 72 -0.04 -0.45 5.60
N SER A 73 0.69 -1.44 5.07
CA SER A 73 1.60 -1.23 3.95
C SER A 73 1.25 -2.14 2.79
N TYR A 74 0.92 -1.54 1.65
CA TYR A 74 0.55 -2.22 0.41
C TYR A 74 1.27 -1.59 -0.79
N PRO A 75 2.59 -1.79 -0.94
CA PRO A 75 3.39 -1.04 -1.89
C PRO A 75 2.88 -1.13 -3.34
N GLY A 76 2.66 0.03 -3.97
CA GLY A 76 2.20 0.14 -5.36
C GLY A 76 0.74 -0.28 -5.61
N LYS A 77 -0.01 -0.69 -4.56
CA LYS A 77 -1.37 -1.22 -4.70
C LYS A 77 -2.44 -0.14 -4.61
N THR A 78 -3.63 -0.46 -5.13
CA THR A 78 -4.83 0.38 -4.98
C THR A 78 -5.68 -0.11 -3.81
N ILE A 79 -6.01 0.78 -2.88
CA ILE A 79 -6.90 0.54 -1.75
C ILE A 79 -8.07 1.51 -1.83
N GLY A 80 -9.29 1.00 -1.98
CA GLY A 80 -10.53 1.75 -1.86
C GLY A 80 -11.30 1.38 -0.60
N LEU A 81 -11.58 2.37 0.24
CA LEU A 81 -12.36 2.25 1.47
C LEU A 81 -13.62 3.09 1.33
N TYR A 82 -14.79 2.46 1.23
CA TYR A 82 -16.08 3.12 1.10
C TYR A 82 -16.96 2.73 2.28
N CYS A 83 -17.32 3.71 3.09
CA CYS A 83 -18.12 3.46 4.27
C CYS A 83 -19.04 4.60 4.68
N ASP A 84 -20.01 4.27 5.53
CA ASP A 84 -20.82 5.30 6.18
C ASP A 84 -20.03 5.95 7.30
N THR A 85 -19.38 5.13 8.14
CA THR A 85 -18.62 5.57 9.31
C THR A 85 -17.18 5.05 9.26
N LEU A 86 -16.22 5.94 9.48
CA LEU A 86 -14.82 5.57 9.67
C LEU A 86 -14.48 5.63 11.17
N ASP A 87 -14.07 4.50 11.72
CA ASP A 87 -13.66 4.36 13.12
C ASP A 87 -12.13 4.19 13.20
N LEU A 88 -11.45 5.21 13.67
CA LEU A 88 -9.99 5.23 13.80
C LEU A 88 -9.60 4.98 15.25
N ASN A 89 -8.83 3.93 15.49
CA ASN A 89 -8.31 3.61 16.82
C ASN A 89 -6.81 3.88 16.90
N GLY A 90 -6.46 5.03 17.48
CA GLY A 90 -5.08 5.49 17.61
C GLY A 90 -4.55 6.14 16.33
N ASN A 91 -3.23 6.15 16.19
CA ASN A 91 -2.59 6.64 14.97
C ASN A 91 -2.72 5.58 13.88
N VAL A 92 -3.33 5.97 12.75
CA VAL A 92 -3.53 5.09 11.61
C VAL A 92 -2.70 5.58 10.44
N THR A 93 -1.93 4.68 9.83
CA THR A 93 -1.17 4.96 8.61
C THR A 93 -1.56 3.96 7.53
N VAL A 94 -1.93 4.45 6.35
CA VAL A 94 -2.13 3.64 5.15
C VAL A 94 -1.09 4.05 4.12
N ASP A 95 -0.17 3.15 3.82
CA ASP A 95 0.97 3.39 2.95
C ASP A 95 0.91 2.49 1.73
N VAL A 96 0.70 3.09 0.56
CA VAL A 96 0.77 2.43 -0.74
C VAL A 96 2.00 2.85 -1.54
N SER A 97 3.00 3.45 -0.89
CA SER A 97 4.20 3.93 -1.56
C SER A 97 4.96 2.81 -2.26
N GLY A 98 5.58 3.13 -3.39
CA GLY A 98 6.37 2.19 -4.18
C GLY A 98 7.60 1.69 -3.43
N THR A 99 7.98 0.45 -3.69
CA THR A 99 9.18 -0.13 -3.09
C THR A 99 10.45 0.49 -3.67
N HIS A 100 11.48 0.61 -2.83
CA HIS A 100 12.80 1.02 -3.25
C HIS A 100 13.45 -0.05 -4.12
N GLY A 101 14.17 0.38 -5.14
CA GLY A 101 15.00 -0.49 -5.95
C GLY A 101 16.17 -1.04 -5.15
N ASN A 102 16.50 -2.32 -5.36
CA ASN A 102 17.64 -2.95 -4.72
C ASN A 102 18.95 -2.36 -5.20
N ASN A 103 19.92 -2.22 -4.30
CA ASN A 103 21.28 -1.84 -4.68
C ASN A 103 21.92 -2.93 -5.57
N GLY A 104 22.78 -2.49 -6.46
CA GLY A 104 23.65 -3.36 -7.24
C GLY A 104 24.62 -4.11 -6.34
N VAL A 105 24.96 -5.33 -6.76
CA VAL A 105 25.90 -6.19 -6.07
C VAL A 105 27.33 -5.82 -6.47
N PRO A 106 28.25 -5.61 -5.50
CA PRO A 106 29.64 -5.33 -5.81
C PRO A 106 30.31 -6.44 -6.62
N ALA A 107 31.27 -6.07 -7.47
CA ALA A 107 32.06 -7.05 -8.19
C ALA A 107 32.99 -7.80 -7.22
N ALA A 108 32.77 -9.10 -7.00
CA ALA A 108 33.72 -9.91 -6.23
C ALA A 108 35.04 -10.09 -7.01
N ALA A 109 36.18 -9.76 -6.40
CA ALA A 109 37.51 -9.92 -6.99
C ALA A 109 37.73 -11.39 -7.44
N ALA A 110 37.76 -11.62 -8.77
CA ALA A 110 38.11 -12.94 -9.30
C ALA A 110 39.62 -13.03 -9.50
N ALA A 111 40.23 -14.09 -8.96
CA ALA A 111 41.65 -14.35 -9.01
C ALA A 111 42.23 -14.56 -10.44
N SER A 112 41.41 -14.58 -11.51
CA SER A 112 41.89 -14.99 -12.83
C SER A 112 41.20 -14.25 -14.00
N GLY A 113 41.91 -13.25 -14.52
CA GLY A 113 41.99 -12.92 -15.96
C GLY A 113 40.92 -12.03 -16.58
N GLY A 114 39.70 -11.98 -16.06
CA GLY A 114 38.63 -11.11 -16.57
C GLY A 114 38.15 -10.15 -15.49
N GLY A 115 38.32 -8.84 -15.70
CA GLY A 115 37.75 -7.83 -14.79
C GLY A 115 36.24 -8.05 -14.68
N LYS A 116 35.73 -8.22 -13.46
CA LYS A 116 34.28 -8.35 -13.24
C LYS A 116 33.65 -6.96 -13.13
N GLN A 117 32.47 -6.82 -13.72
CA GLN A 117 31.64 -5.63 -13.63
C GLN A 117 30.67 -5.80 -12.45
N ALA A 118 30.52 -4.75 -11.64
CA ALA A 118 29.51 -4.72 -10.58
C ALA A 118 28.11 -4.59 -11.21
N THR A 119 27.07 -5.06 -10.54
CA THR A 119 25.72 -4.97 -11.13
C THR A 119 25.15 -3.57 -10.94
N ASP A 120 24.28 -3.16 -11.86
CA ASP A 120 23.51 -1.93 -11.70
C ASP A 120 22.48 -2.08 -10.56
N GLY A 121 22.08 -0.95 -9.97
CA GLY A 121 20.94 -0.88 -9.06
C GLY A 121 19.63 -1.09 -9.80
N ALA A 122 18.65 -1.68 -9.13
CA ALA A 122 17.30 -1.84 -9.67
C ALA A 122 16.52 -0.52 -9.57
N PRO A 123 15.57 -0.26 -10.48
CA PRO A 123 14.68 0.90 -10.38
C PRO A 123 13.73 0.77 -9.18
N GLY A 124 13.26 1.90 -8.66
CA GLY A 124 12.13 1.93 -7.71
C GLY A 124 10.81 1.54 -8.40
N GLN A 125 9.78 1.32 -7.60
CA GLN A 125 8.42 1.00 -8.10
C GLN A 125 7.46 2.19 -7.96
N ASP A 126 6.38 2.18 -8.74
CA ASP A 126 5.31 3.19 -8.67
C ASP A 126 4.61 3.22 -7.31
N GLY A 127 4.14 4.41 -6.92
CA GLY A 127 3.21 4.58 -5.82
C GLY A 127 1.81 4.09 -6.19
N GLY A 128 1.11 3.54 -5.22
CA GLY A 128 -0.25 3.03 -5.37
C GLY A 128 -1.32 4.10 -5.28
N THR A 129 -2.57 3.71 -5.06
CA THR A 129 -3.69 4.66 -4.93
C THR A 129 -4.49 4.38 -3.67
N ILE A 130 -4.86 5.44 -2.95
CA ILE A 130 -5.79 5.38 -1.83
C ILE A 130 -7.05 6.15 -2.22
N GLU A 131 -8.19 5.48 -2.21
CA GLU A 131 -9.51 6.09 -2.32
C GLU A 131 -10.25 5.91 -0.99
N LEU A 132 -10.64 7.02 -0.37
CA LEU A 132 -11.40 7.02 0.86
C LEU A 132 -12.70 7.79 0.66
N PHE A 133 -13.81 7.10 0.82
CA PHE A 133 -15.15 7.70 0.85
C PHE A 133 -15.80 7.43 2.20
N VAL A 134 -16.20 8.48 2.91
CA VAL A 134 -16.88 8.39 4.21
C VAL A 134 -18.16 9.21 4.19
N GLN A 135 -19.35 8.58 4.22
CA GLN A 135 -20.61 9.33 4.12
C GLN A 135 -20.89 10.23 5.32
N ASN A 136 -20.58 9.77 6.53
CA ASN A 136 -20.77 10.50 7.79
C ASN A 136 -19.40 10.79 8.44
N GLY A 137 -18.48 11.36 7.67
CA GLY A 137 -17.14 11.70 8.13
C GLY A 137 -17.09 13.03 8.89
N VAL A 138 -16.20 13.10 9.88
CA VAL A 138 -15.80 14.37 10.52
C VAL A 138 -14.39 14.71 10.06
N GLU A 139 -14.16 15.95 9.62
CA GLU A 139 -12.84 16.39 9.10
C GLU A 139 -11.69 16.09 10.08
N ARG A 140 -11.90 16.31 11.38
CA ARG A 140 -10.91 16.00 12.42
C ARG A 140 -10.50 14.52 12.44
N GLN A 141 -11.42 13.60 12.14
CA GLN A 141 -11.08 12.18 12.03
C GLN A 141 -10.18 11.94 10.81
N LEU A 142 -10.47 12.58 9.68
CA LEU A 142 -9.65 12.45 8.47
C LEU A 142 -8.25 13.06 8.60
N GLN A 143 -8.07 14.03 9.51
CA GLN A 143 -6.75 14.56 9.85
C GLN A 143 -5.92 13.63 10.75
N SER A 144 -6.54 12.61 11.36
CA SER A 144 -5.85 11.64 12.23
C SER A 144 -5.37 10.38 11.52
N ILE A 145 -5.67 10.25 10.22
CA ILE A 145 -5.13 9.20 9.37
C ILE A 145 -4.01 9.76 8.49
N GLU A 146 -2.87 9.09 8.50
CA GLU A 146 -1.76 9.35 7.60
C GLU A 146 -1.93 8.48 6.35
N MET A 147 -1.89 9.10 5.17
CA MET A 147 -2.01 8.41 3.88
C MET A 147 -0.78 8.72 3.04
N LEU A 148 -0.06 7.68 2.62
CA LEU A 148 1.19 7.78 1.87
C LEU A 148 1.05 7.05 0.54
N ALA A 149 1.46 7.69 -0.55
CA ALA A 149 1.38 7.14 -1.89
C ALA A 149 2.56 7.64 -2.74
N ASN A 150 3.77 7.56 -2.20
CA ASN A 150 4.96 8.07 -2.86
C ASN A 150 5.50 7.07 -3.88
N GLY A 151 6.27 7.53 -4.88
CA GLY A 151 7.08 6.63 -5.70
C GLY A 151 8.26 6.05 -4.91
N GLY A 152 8.75 4.88 -5.30
CA GLY A 152 9.97 4.30 -4.76
C GLY A 152 11.22 4.95 -5.34
N ASN A 153 12.31 4.97 -4.57
CA ASN A 153 13.61 5.43 -5.07
C ASN A 153 14.34 4.31 -5.82
N GLY A 154 15.20 4.67 -6.78
CA GLY A 154 16.12 3.72 -7.41
C GLY A 154 17.21 3.25 -6.46
N GLY A 155 17.73 2.04 -6.68
CA GLY A 155 18.85 1.49 -5.90
C GLY A 155 20.19 2.09 -6.31
N ASN A 156 21.19 2.03 -5.44
CA ASN A 156 22.54 2.44 -5.79
C ASN A 156 23.20 1.43 -6.74
N GLY A 157 24.16 1.87 -7.56
CA GLY A 157 24.98 0.95 -8.36
C GLY A 157 25.95 0.17 -7.48
N GLY A 158 26.35 -1.02 -7.91
CA GLY A 158 27.34 -1.82 -7.19
C GLY A 158 28.75 -1.24 -7.33
N ASP A 159 29.53 -1.25 -6.26
CA ASP A 159 30.92 -0.81 -6.29
C ASP A 159 31.87 -1.90 -6.80
N VAL A 160 33.06 -1.48 -7.22
CA VAL A 160 34.17 -2.39 -7.50
C VAL A 160 35.24 -2.16 -6.44
N GLU A 161 35.46 -3.14 -5.58
CA GLU A 161 36.63 -3.18 -4.72
C GLU A 161 37.76 -3.88 -5.48
N ASP A 162 38.75 -3.13 -5.95
CA ASP A 162 40.01 -3.71 -6.41
C ASP A 162 41.19 -3.02 -5.71
N ASP A 163 41.90 -3.80 -4.89
CA ASP A 163 43.13 -3.41 -4.19
C ASP A 163 44.37 -3.56 -5.10
N THR A 164 44.20 -4.02 -6.34
CA THR A 164 45.30 -4.17 -7.30
C THR A 164 45.04 -3.38 -8.57
N ALA A 165 45.84 -2.34 -8.78
CA ALA A 165 45.75 -1.32 -9.84
C ALA A 165 45.82 -1.82 -11.31
N LEU A 166 45.60 -3.11 -11.58
CA LEU A 166 45.75 -3.75 -12.89
C LEU A 166 44.47 -4.39 -13.43
N ARG A 167 43.33 -4.34 -12.73
CA ARG A 167 42.05 -4.83 -13.28
C ARG A 167 40.97 -3.75 -13.18
N LEU A 168 40.65 -3.17 -14.33
CA LEU A 168 39.69 -2.08 -14.49
C LEU A 168 38.25 -2.62 -14.46
N GLY A 169 37.79 -3.11 -13.31
CA GLY A 169 36.35 -3.35 -13.12
C GLY A 169 35.58 -2.03 -13.19
N ARG A 170 34.37 -2.05 -13.77
CA ARG A 170 33.48 -0.88 -13.81
C ARG A 170 32.42 -1.02 -12.71
N GLY A 171 32.21 0.05 -11.94
CA GLY A 171 31.05 0.17 -11.05
C GLY A 171 29.73 0.06 -11.82
N GLY A 172 28.70 -0.43 -11.14
CA GLY A 172 27.34 -0.43 -11.64
C GLY A 172 26.76 0.98 -11.65
N ARG A 173 25.76 1.20 -12.49
CA ARG A 173 24.94 2.42 -12.47
C ARG A 173 23.92 2.35 -11.34
N GLY A 174 23.54 3.49 -10.77
CA GLY A 174 22.33 3.57 -9.97
C GLY A 174 21.10 3.19 -10.79
N GLY A 175 20.11 2.57 -10.14
CA GLY A 175 18.79 2.39 -10.69
C GLY A 175 18.05 3.72 -10.73
N ASP A 176 17.12 3.84 -11.68
CA ASP A 176 16.36 5.06 -11.86
C ASP A 176 15.44 5.31 -10.66
N GLY A 177 15.59 6.47 -10.05
CA GLY A 177 14.65 7.02 -9.08
C GLY A 177 13.83 8.12 -9.73
N ALA A 178 12.51 8.07 -9.54
CA ALA A 178 11.54 9.14 -9.80
C ALA A 178 11.39 9.72 -11.23
N THR A 179 12.24 9.39 -12.22
CA THR A 179 12.10 10.00 -13.57
C THR A 179 10.90 9.47 -14.35
N ASP A 180 10.60 8.17 -14.23
CA ASP A 180 9.40 7.54 -14.80
C ASP A 180 8.47 6.92 -13.73
N ILE A 181 8.90 6.93 -12.47
CA ILE A 181 8.14 6.38 -11.34
C ILE A 181 7.07 7.40 -10.96
N LYS A 182 5.81 6.98 -11.05
CA LYS A 182 4.68 7.86 -10.74
C LYS A 182 4.46 7.90 -9.25
N ALA A 183 4.37 9.11 -8.70
CA ALA A 183 3.69 9.31 -7.43
C ALA A 183 2.27 8.76 -7.57
N GLY A 184 1.83 8.11 -6.52
CA GLY A 184 0.49 7.59 -6.38
C GLY A 184 -0.56 8.68 -6.21
N SER A 185 -1.81 8.26 -5.98
CA SER A 185 -2.94 9.17 -5.82
C SER A 185 -3.62 8.95 -4.47
N ILE A 186 -4.02 10.04 -3.81
CA ILE A 186 -4.85 9.98 -2.61
C ILE A 186 -6.11 10.82 -2.85
N ILE A 187 -7.25 10.15 -2.82
CA ILE A 187 -8.56 10.75 -3.08
C ILE A 187 -9.41 10.57 -1.83
N VAL A 188 -9.75 11.68 -1.16
CA VAL A 188 -10.59 11.66 0.04
C VAL A 188 -11.87 12.43 -0.23
N GLN A 189 -13.00 11.74 -0.10
CA GLN A 189 -14.34 12.30 -0.20
C GLN A 189 -15.07 12.02 1.10
N TYR A 190 -15.72 13.03 1.66
CA TYR A 190 -16.52 12.84 2.85
C TYR A 190 -17.80 13.65 2.82
N GLY A 191 -18.89 13.03 3.24
CA GLY A 191 -20.12 13.72 3.59
C GLY A 191 -20.13 14.04 5.06
N SER A 192 -20.90 15.05 5.46
CA SER A 192 -21.39 15.12 6.83
C SER A 192 -22.87 15.46 6.81
N THR A 193 -23.62 14.96 7.79
CA THR A 193 -25.02 15.37 7.99
C THR A 193 -25.14 16.87 8.30
N ALA A 194 -24.05 17.54 8.66
CA ALA A 194 -23.97 18.97 8.95
C ALA A 194 -23.54 19.84 7.75
N SER A 195 -23.01 19.27 6.66
CA SER A 195 -22.45 20.03 5.53
C SER A 195 -22.42 19.20 4.24
N ARG A 196 -22.83 19.83 3.13
CA ARG A 196 -22.74 19.29 1.76
C ARG A 196 -21.33 18.70 1.50
N LEU A 197 -21.26 17.62 0.71
CA LEU A 197 -20.05 16.87 0.35
C LEU A 197 -18.77 17.72 0.36
N GLY A 198 -17.82 17.36 1.22
CA GLY A 198 -16.45 17.86 1.20
C GLY A 198 -15.58 16.97 0.33
N VAL A 199 -14.76 17.58 -0.54
CA VAL A 199 -13.73 16.88 -1.30
C VAL A 199 -12.38 17.41 -0.85
N MET A 200 -11.52 16.52 -0.36
CA MET A 200 -10.14 16.82 -0.02
C MET A 200 -9.24 16.07 -0.99
N LEU A 201 -8.61 16.81 -1.92
CA LEU A 201 -7.57 16.25 -2.77
C LEU A 201 -6.25 16.36 -2.04
N VAL A 202 -5.67 15.23 -1.65
CA VAL A 202 -4.31 15.18 -1.10
C VAL A 202 -3.40 14.72 -2.23
N LYS A 203 -2.62 15.66 -2.79
CA LYS A 203 -1.64 15.30 -3.81
C LYS A 203 -0.43 14.67 -3.14
N ALA A 204 -0.09 13.44 -3.51
CA ALA A 204 1.18 12.83 -3.10
C ALA A 204 2.33 13.68 -3.66
N MET A 205 3.26 14.05 -2.79
CA MET A 205 4.45 14.81 -3.18
C MET A 205 5.46 13.82 -3.77
N ALA A 206 5.99 14.08 -4.96
CA ALA A 206 7.18 13.36 -5.42
C ALA A 206 8.33 13.75 -4.49
N GLY A 207 9.01 12.76 -3.89
CA GLY A 207 10.16 13.02 -3.02
C GLY A 207 11.27 13.70 -3.81
N ASP A 208 11.92 14.70 -3.17
CA ASP A 208 13.09 15.41 -3.69
C ASP A 208 14.32 14.50 -3.83
#